data_AF-A0A925GG04-F1
#
_entry.id   AF-A0A925GG04-F1
#
_cell.length_a   1.000
_cell.length_b   1.000
_cell.length_c   1.000
_cell.angle_alpha   90.00
_cell.angle_beta   90.00
_cell.angle_gamma   90.00
#
_symmetry.space_group_name_H-M   'P 1'
#
loop_
_entity.id
_entity.type
_entity.pdbx_description
1 polymer ?
#
loop_
_entity_poly.entity_id
_entity_poly.type
_entity_poly.pdbx_seq_one_letter_code
_entity_poly.pdbx_strand_id
1 'polypeptide(L)'
;MVHRYIKRTAWACAVLVVAVVATAWWAKSLQRDNGERRVTGVPFTLSGGAPLGGPVPAADGLVIGSKGTRVYLPVMPPERADAIHRASTVKINGANKTCFWPGPRTRPGVYTTDPDNFHFENQFADTGTTYIWTSFQLPEQAKLVIKGQYPHMRHWNFVLYTPDGGFPTTALSDSEIYADAGSSNPFRDGVRRDVTQRNYTIQIVNGDKPDNPAANTLYTLA
;
A
#
# COMPACT_ATOMS: atom_id res chain seq x y z
N MET A 1 -43.33 43.69 22.37
CA MET A 1 -42.07 43.54 21.58
C MET A 1 -41.39 42.18 21.76
N VAL A 2 -41.32 41.62 22.98
CA VAL A 2 -40.63 40.36 23.31
C VAL A 2 -41.09 39.13 22.49
N HIS A 3 -42.38 38.99 22.23
CA HIS A 3 -42.93 37.82 21.50
C HIS A 3 -42.50 37.73 20.03
N ARG A 4 -42.23 38.88 19.37
CA ARG A 4 -41.71 38.89 17.98
C ARG A 4 -40.24 38.48 17.91
N TYR A 5 -39.45 38.80 18.94
CA TYR A 5 -38.04 38.41 19.02
C TYR A 5 -37.90 36.91 19.24
N ILE A 6 -38.67 36.33 20.17
CA ILE A 6 -38.66 34.88 20.45
C ILE A 6 -39.03 34.07 19.19
N LYS A 7 -40.05 34.51 18.44
CA LYS A 7 -40.44 33.85 17.17
C LYS A 7 -39.35 33.93 16.11
N ARG A 8 -38.65 35.07 15.99
CA ARG A 8 -37.54 35.25 15.04
C ARG A 8 -36.32 34.41 15.40
N THR A 9 -35.96 34.33 16.68
CA THR A 9 -34.86 33.47 17.15
C THR A 9 -35.19 31.99 16.97
N ALA A 10 -36.43 31.56 17.26
CA ALA A 10 -36.84 30.18 17.04
C ALA A 10 -36.78 29.81 15.54
N TRP A 11 -37.20 30.72 14.66
CA TRP A 11 -37.11 30.54 13.21
C TRP A 11 -35.64 30.46 12.74
N ALA A 12 -34.77 31.34 13.23
CA ALA A 12 -33.35 31.33 12.89
C ALA A 12 -32.65 30.03 13.35
N CYS A 13 -32.97 29.55 14.55
CA CYS A 13 -32.46 28.27 15.04
C CYS A 13 -32.95 27.09 14.18
N ALA A 14 -34.23 27.08 13.79
CA ALA A 14 -34.76 26.04 12.93
C ALA A 14 -34.07 26.02 11.55
N VAL A 15 -33.85 27.20 10.95
CA VAL A 15 -33.11 27.33 9.68
C VAL A 15 -31.66 26.83 9.82
N LEU A 16 -30.98 27.17 10.91
CA LEU A 16 -29.62 26.70 11.19
C LEU A 16 -29.56 25.17 11.34
N VAL A 17 -30.50 24.58 12.08
CA VAL A 17 -30.56 23.11 12.23
C VAL A 17 -30.79 22.43 10.89
N VAL A 18 -31.71 22.94 10.06
CA VAL A 18 -31.95 22.41 8.71
C VAL A 18 -30.71 22.55 7.84
N ALA A 19 -30.01 23.68 7.88
CA ALA A 19 -28.79 23.91 7.13
C ALA A 19 -27.67 22.94 7.53
N VAL A 20 -27.48 22.69 8.84
CA VAL A 20 -26.49 21.73 9.37
C VAL A 20 -26.83 20.31 8.97
N VAL A 21 -28.10 19.91 9.06
CA VAL A 21 -28.53 18.56 8.65
C VAL A 21 -28.35 18.37 7.14
N ALA A 22 -28.68 19.38 6.33
CA ALA A 22 -28.49 19.33 4.88
C ALA A 22 -27.02 19.25 4.48
N THR A 23 -26.13 20.02 5.13
CA THR A 23 -24.68 19.93 4.89
C THR A 23 -24.10 18.59 5.33
N ALA A 24 -24.55 18.03 6.46
CA ALA A 24 -24.15 16.69 6.89
C ALA A 24 -24.60 15.59 5.90
N TRP A 25 -25.82 15.69 5.38
CA TRP A 25 -26.33 14.77 4.36
C TRP A 25 -25.58 14.90 3.04
N TRP A 26 -25.31 16.13 2.60
CA TRP A 26 -24.53 16.40 1.40
C TRP A 26 -23.09 15.88 1.53
N ALA A 27 -22.42 16.14 2.65
CA ALA A 27 -21.08 15.60 2.94
C ALA A 27 -21.07 14.06 2.94
N LYS A 28 -22.11 13.42 3.51
CA LYS A 28 -22.28 11.96 3.46
C LYS A 28 -22.53 11.44 2.03
N SER A 29 -23.18 12.22 1.18
CA SER A 29 -23.39 11.87 -0.23
C SER A 29 -22.09 11.92 -1.04
N LEU A 30 -21.17 12.83 -0.71
CA LEU A 30 -19.83 12.90 -1.30
C LEU A 30 -18.93 11.73 -0.90
N GLN A 31 -19.23 11.03 0.20
CA GLN A 31 -18.53 9.82 0.62
C GLN A 31 -18.98 8.56 -0.15
N ARG A 32 -19.87 8.70 -1.14
CA ARG A 32 -20.25 7.57 -2.01
C ARG A 32 -19.26 7.46 -3.17
N ASP A 33 -18.35 6.51 -3.03
CA ASP A 33 -17.62 5.95 -4.18
C ASP A 33 -18.63 5.16 -5.02
N ASN A 34 -19.05 5.72 -6.15
CA ASN A 34 -19.96 5.06 -7.10
C ASN A 34 -19.26 3.94 -7.91
N GLY A 35 -18.06 3.56 -7.50
CA GLY A 35 -17.23 2.57 -8.15
C GLY A 35 -16.63 3.16 -9.42
N GLU A 36 -15.35 3.49 -9.40
CA GLU A 36 -14.59 3.46 -10.64
C GLU A 36 -14.83 2.11 -11.34
N ARG A 37 -14.85 2.12 -12.68
CA ARG A 37 -14.89 0.90 -13.50
C ARG A 37 -13.58 0.14 -13.27
N ARG A 38 -13.52 -0.60 -12.16
CA ARG A 38 -12.36 -1.39 -11.75
C ARG A 38 -12.12 -2.39 -12.86
N VAL A 39 -10.99 -2.23 -13.55
CA VAL A 39 -10.57 -3.15 -14.59
C VAL A 39 -10.48 -4.54 -13.94
N THR A 40 -11.41 -5.42 -14.30
CA THR A 40 -11.30 -6.85 -14.03
C THR A 40 -10.20 -7.37 -14.92
N GLY A 41 -8.95 -7.22 -14.47
CA GLY A 41 -7.82 -7.87 -15.09
C GLY A 41 -8.03 -9.37 -15.01
N VAL A 42 -7.82 -10.06 -16.13
CA VAL A 42 -7.64 -11.51 -16.12
C VAL A 42 -6.44 -11.79 -15.22
N PRO A 43 -6.47 -12.80 -14.33
CA PRO A 43 -5.27 -13.23 -13.63
C PRO A 43 -4.17 -13.46 -14.67
N PHE A 44 -3.09 -12.69 -14.60
CA PHE A 44 -1.93 -12.98 -15.42
C PHE A 44 -1.31 -14.26 -14.86
N THR A 45 -1.60 -15.37 -15.54
CA THR A 45 -0.87 -16.61 -15.39
C THR A 45 0.18 -16.64 -16.48
N LEU A 46 1.45 -16.66 -16.08
CA LEU A 46 2.53 -17.04 -16.99
C LEU A 46 2.15 -18.41 -17.59
N SER A 47 2.17 -18.53 -18.91
CA SER A 47 1.91 -19.79 -19.59
C SER A 47 2.98 -20.80 -19.16
N GLY A 48 2.60 -21.76 -18.31
CA GLY A 48 3.51 -22.73 -17.70
C GLY A 48 3.83 -22.51 -16.21
N GLY A 49 3.22 -21.52 -15.55
CA GLY A 49 3.54 -21.11 -14.17
C GLY A 49 4.66 -20.06 -14.15
N ALA A 50 4.98 -19.52 -12.96
CA ALA A 50 6.24 -18.78 -12.80
C ALA A 50 7.37 -19.68 -13.30
N PRO A 51 8.29 -19.22 -14.18
CA PRO A 51 9.40 -20.02 -14.69
C PRO A 51 10.03 -20.79 -13.53
N LEU A 52 9.76 -22.09 -13.47
CA LEU A 52 10.37 -22.96 -12.49
C LEU A 52 11.78 -23.22 -12.95
N GLY A 53 12.65 -22.27 -12.63
CA GLY A 53 14.08 -22.52 -12.58
C GLY A 53 14.83 -22.37 -13.89
N GLY A 54 16.12 -22.09 -13.68
CA GLY A 54 17.16 -22.32 -14.63
C GLY A 54 17.87 -23.65 -14.34
N PRO A 55 19.09 -23.81 -14.85
CA PRO A 55 19.96 -24.94 -14.51
C PRO A 55 20.09 -25.12 -13.00
N VAL A 56 20.08 -26.37 -12.54
CA VAL A 56 20.28 -26.72 -11.13
C VAL A 56 21.75 -26.50 -10.79
N PRO A 57 22.10 -25.78 -9.70
CA PRO A 57 23.48 -25.64 -9.26
C PRO A 57 24.14 -27.00 -9.01
N ALA A 58 25.39 -27.14 -9.40
CA ALA A 58 26.24 -28.25 -9.00
C ALA A 58 26.49 -28.23 -7.48
N ALA A 59 27.03 -29.32 -6.93
CA ALA A 59 27.25 -29.47 -5.49
C ALA A 59 28.21 -28.41 -4.91
N ASP A 60 29.08 -27.82 -5.74
CA ASP A 60 30.00 -26.74 -5.41
C ASP A 60 29.40 -25.33 -5.62
N GLY A 61 28.10 -25.25 -5.96
CA GLY A 61 27.38 -24.00 -6.23
C GLY A 61 27.54 -23.48 -7.66
N LEU A 62 28.30 -24.16 -8.53
CA LEU A 62 28.47 -23.72 -9.92
C LEU A 62 27.16 -23.88 -10.72
N VAL A 63 26.75 -22.82 -11.40
CA VAL A 63 25.66 -22.80 -12.37
C VAL A 63 26.21 -22.40 -13.73
N ILE A 64 25.83 -23.17 -14.75
CA ILE A 64 26.09 -22.85 -16.16
C ILE A 64 24.77 -22.43 -16.79
N GLY A 65 24.59 -21.14 -17.04
CA GLY A 65 23.37 -20.56 -17.61
C GLY A 65 23.03 -21.06 -19.01
N SER A 66 21.83 -20.75 -19.48
CA SER A 66 21.32 -21.21 -20.79
C SER A 66 22.14 -20.70 -21.98
N LYS A 67 22.92 -19.63 -21.82
CA LYS A 67 23.84 -19.08 -22.83
C LYS A 67 25.31 -19.38 -22.51
N GLY A 68 25.57 -20.26 -21.54
CA GLY A 68 26.91 -20.71 -21.15
C GLY A 68 27.59 -19.86 -20.07
N THR A 69 26.90 -18.87 -19.50
CA THR A 69 27.45 -18.02 -18.44
C THR A 69 27.72 -18.84 -17.18
N ARG A 70 28.95 -18.74 -16.63
CA ARG A 70 29.39 -19.51 -15.47
C ARG A 70 29.36 -18.64 -14.22
N VAL A 71 28.52 -18.97 -13.25
CA VAL A 71 28.40 -18.24 -11.98
C VAL A 71 28.39 -19.22 -10.82
N TYR A 72 29.10 -18.91 -9.75
CA TYR A 72 28.90 -19.58 -8.47
C TYR A 72 27.76 -18.89 -7.74
N LEU A 73 26.62 -19.57 -7.61
CA LEU A 73 25.59 -19.12 -6.69
C LEU A 73 26.04 -19.50 -5.28
N PRO A 74 25.81 -18.63 -4.26
CA PRO A 74 25.92 -19.08 -2.88
C PRO A 74 25.04 -20.34 -2.72
N VAL A 75 25.46 -21.29 -1.88
CA VAL A 75 24.67 -22.50 -1.61
C VAL A 75 23.30 -22.05 -1.12
N MET A 76 22.32 -22.03 -2.03
CA MET A 76 20.99 -21.54 -1.73
C MET A 76 20.37 -22.53 -0.76
N PRO A 77 19.72 -22.08 0.33
CA PRO A 77 18.99 -23.00 1.19
C PRO A 77 17.99 -23.80 0.35
N PRO A 78 17.71 -25.08 0.72
CA PRO A 78 16.76 -25.92 -0.01
C PRO A 78 15.36 -25.28 -0.11
N GLU A 79 15.05 -24.33 0.79
CA GLU A 79 13.91 -23.43 0.69
C GLU A 79 14.21 -22.25 -0.24
N ARG A 80 13.57 -22.27 -1.41
CA ARG A 80 13.60 -21.20 -2.40
C ARG A 80 12.78 -19.99 -1.93
N ALA A 81 13.09 -18.80 -2.43
CA ALA A 81 12.36 -17.58 -2.09
C ALA A 81 10.85 -17.67 -2.44
N ASP A 82 10.47 -18.43 -3.47
CA ASP A 82 9.09 -18.71 -3.88
C ASP A 82 8.37 -19.79 -3.03
N ALA A 83 9.09 -20.50 -2.15
CA ALA A 83 8.52 -21.50 -1.25
C ALA A 83 7.51 -20.93 -0.22
N ILE A 84 7.44 -19.60 -0.10
CA ILE A 84 6.43 -18.87 0.67
C ILE A 84 5.02 -18.93 0.05
N HIS A 85 4.89 -19.32 -1.22
CA HIS A 85 3.60 -19.43 -1.94
C HIS A 85 3.15 -20.89 -2.18
N ARG A 86 3.46 -21.81 -1.27
CA ARG A 86 2.87 -23.15 -1.30
C ARG A 86 1.40 -23.08 -0.87
N ALA A 87 0.56 -23.99 -1.35
CA ALA A 87 -0.84 -24.08 -0.89
C ALA A 87 -0.96 -24.19 0.64
N SER A 88 0.05 -24.75 1.32
CA SER A 88 0.15 -24.83 2.78
C SER A 88 0.52 -23.52 3.48
N THR A 89 1.20 -22.59 2.79
CA THR A 89 1.70 -21.33 3.36
C THR A 89 0.91 -20.11 2.91
N VAL A 90 0.17 -20.19 1.80
CA VAL A 90 -0.73 -19.12 1.35
C VAL A 90 -1.86 -18.94 2.37
N LYS A 91 -1.83 -17.83 3.09
CA LYS A 91 -2.95 -17.36 3.91
C LYS A 91 -3.72 -16.31 3.12
N ILE A 92 -4.88 -16.67 2.61
CA ILE A 92 -5.82 -15.68 2.05
C ILE A 92 -6.39 -14.89 3.23
N ASN A 93 -5.86 -13.70 3.48
CA ASN A 93 -6.41 -12.79 4.47
C ASN A 93 -7.33 -11.76 3.79
N GLY A 94 -8.59 -12.14 3.61
CA GLY A 94 -9.63 -11.25 3.10
C GLY A 94 -10.08 -10.17 4.09
N ALA A 95 -9.65 -10.22 5.35
CA ALA A 95 -10.09 -9.27 6.39
C ALA A 95 -9.65 -7.83 6.10
N ASN A 96 -8.59 -7.64 5.32
CA ASN A 96 -8.07 -6.32 4.95
C ASN A 96 -8.81 -5.69 3.75
N LYS A 97 -9.83 -6.37 3.21
CA LYS A 97 -10.64 -5.88 2.09
C LYS A 97 -11.75 -4.95 2.59
N THR A 98 -11.76 -3.72 2.10
CA THR A 98 -12.80 -2.72 2.32
C THR A 98 -13.26 -2.11 0.99
N CYS A 99 -14.19 -1.15 1.01
CA CYS A 99 -14.56 -0.41 -0.20
C CYS A 99 -13.38 0.38 -0.76
N PHE A 100 -12.55 0.93 0.13
CA PHE A 100 -11.35 1.68 -0.21
C PHE A 100 -10.20 0.73 -0.57
N TRP A 101 -9.93 -0.28 0.25
CA TRP A 101 -8.88 -1.26 -0.01
C TRP A 101 -9.45 -2.50 -0.70
N PRO A 102 -9.24 -2.72 -2.01
CA PRO A 102 -9.82 -3.86 -2.74
C PRO A 102 -9.30 -5.23 -2.28
N GLY A 103 -8.33 -5.25 -1.35
CA GLY A 103 -7.73 -6.43 -0.76
C GLY A 103 -6.33 -6.72 -1.29
N PRO A 104 -5.59 -7.63 -0.62
CA PRO A 104 -4.25 -8.02 -1.02
C PRO A 104 -4.23 -8.68 -2.40
N ARG A 105 -3.28 -8.25 -3.23
CA ARG A 105 -2.90 -8.93 -4.46
C ARG A 105 -1.44 -9.33 -4.37
N THR A 106 -1.20 -10.64 -4.34
CA THR A 106 0.11 -11.21 -4.62
C THR A 106 0.26 -11.33 -6.12
N ARG A 107 1.38 -10.88 -6.67
CA ARG A 107 1.74 -11.20 -8.05
C ARG A 107 2.62 -12.45 -8.01
N PRO A 108 2.38 -13.44 -8.88
CA PRO A 108 3.36 -14.50 -9.08
C PRO A 108 4.61 -13.83 -9.69
N GLY A 109 5.60 -13.56 -8.85
CA GLY A 109 6.92 -13.16 -9.32
C GLY A 109 7.61 -14.33 -10.02
N VAL A 110 8.74 -14.03 -10.67
CA VAL A 110 9.56 -15.00 -11.39
C VAL A 110 10.85 -15.20 -10.60
N TYR A 111 11.19 -16.45 -10.31
CA TYR A 111 12.46 -16.82 -9.67
C TYR A 111 13.28 -17.65 -10.66
N THR A 112 14.50 -17.23 -10.99
CA THR A 112 15.36 -17.95 -11.93
C THR A 112 16.70 -18.33 -11.29
N THR A 113 17.10 -19.59 -11.45
CA THR A 113 18.48 -20.01 -11.16
C THR A 113 19.39 -19.83 -12.36
N ASP A 114 18.86 -19.41 -13.53
CA ASP A 114 19.67 -19.14 -14.72
C ASP A 114 20.28 -17.73 -14.65
N PRO A 115 21.61 -17.59 -14.57
CA PRO A 115 22.27 -16.28 -14.57
C PRO A 115 21.99 -15.47 -15.84
N ASP A 116 21.66 -16.11 -16.96
CA ASP A 116 21.37 -15.43 -18.23
C ASP A 116 19.96 -14.81 -18.27
N ASN A 117 19.09 -15.17 -17.32
CA ASN A 117 17.70 -14.72 -17.24
C ASN A 117 17.41 -13.84 -16.01
N PHE A 118 18.43 -13.46 -15.23
CA PHE A 118 18.25 -12.66 -14.01
C PHE A 118 17.56 -11.31 -14.27
N HIS A 119 17.68 -10.78 -15.48
CA HIS A 119 16.97 -9.58 -15.93
C HIS A 119 15.44 -9.74 -15.92
N PHE A 120 14.90 -10.94 -16.06
CA PHE A 120 13.46 -11.19 -15.94
C PHE A 120 12.99 -11.14 -14.48
N GLU A 121 13.71 -11.79 -13.56
CA GLU A 121 13.37 -11.77 -12.12
C GLU A 121 13.28 -10.34 -11.57
N ASN A 122 14.22 -9.47 -11.94
CA ASN A 122 14.23 -8.08 -11.50
C ASN A 122 13.11 -7.20 -12.13
N GLN A 123 12.39 -7.71 -13.14
CA GLN A 123 11.30 -6.99 -13.82
C GLN A 123 9.90 -7.39 -13.32
N PHE A 124 9.79 -8.46 -12.52
CA PHE A 124 8.52 -8.89 -11.94
C PHE A 124 8.43 -8.51 -10.46
N ALA A 125 7.20 -8.31 -10.00
CA ALA A 125 6.96 -7.96 -8.61
C ALA A 125 7.42 -9.09 -7.67
N ASP A 126 8.01 -8.70 -6.54
CA ASP A 126 8.53 -9.61 -5.53
C ASP A 126 7.41 -10.51 -4.97
N THR A 127 7.66 -11.83 -4.98
CA THR A 127 6.78 -12.85 -4.39
C THR A 127 6.62 -12.66 -2.88
N GLY A 128 7.65 -12.16 -2.19
CA GLY A 128 7.63 -11.81 -0.78
C GLY A 128 6.72 -10.64 -0.42
N THR A 129 6.21 -9.92 -1.42
CA THR A 129 5.48 -8.67 -1.24
C THR A 129 4.00 -8.82 -1.60
N THR A 130 3.14 -8.34 -0.70
CA THR A 130 1.70 -8.22 -0.96
C THR A 130 1.37 -6.78 -1.31
N TYR A 131 0.78 -6.56 -2.48
CA TYR A 131 0.38 -5.23 -2.95
C TYR A 131 -1.10 -5.00 -2.69
N ILE A 132 -1.41 -3.90 -2.02
CA ILE A 132 -2.78 -3.39 -1.87
C ILE A 132 -2.77 -2.00 -2.48
N TRP A 133 -3.54 -1.81 -3.55
CA TRP A 133 -3.63 -0.53 -4.24
C TRP A 133 -5.06 0.00 -4.16
N THR A 134 -5.20 1.32 -4.23
CA THR A 134 -6.49 1.99 -4.39
C THR A 134 -6.30 3.21 -5.26
N SER A 135 -7.34 3.56 -6.00
CA SER A 135 -7.47 4.87 -6.63
C SER A 135 -8.26 5.78 -5.71
N PHE A 136 -7.98 7.07 -5.75
CA PHE A 136 -8.78 8.08 -5.09
C PHE A 136 -8.65 9.40 -5.83
N GLN A 137 -9.69 10.23 -5.76
CA GLN A 137 -9.62 11.63 -6.14
C GLN A 137 -9.69 12.46 -4.86
N LEU A 138 -8.75 13.37 -4.68
CA LEU A 138 -8.69 14.24 -3.51
C LEU A 138 -9.15 15.65 -3.92
N PRO A 139 -10.31 16.14 -3.43
CA PRO A 139 -10.77 17.49 -3.71
C PRO A 139 -9.73 18.55 -3.31
N GLU A 140 -9.85 19.75 -3.87
CA GLU A 140 -9.02 20.88 -3.45
C GLU A 140 -9.16 21.11 -1.94
N GLN A 141 -8.03 21.37 -1.26
CA GLN A 141 -7.93 21.58 0.19
C GLN A 141 -8.33 20.37 1.07
N ALA A 142 -8.76 19.26 0.47
CA ALA A 142 -9.02 18.03 1.21
C ALA A 142 -7.72 17.30 1.52
N LYS A 143 -7.77 16.48 2.57
CA LYS A 143 -6.70 15.53 2.91
C LYS A 143 -7.30 14.18 3.25
N LEU A 144 -6.58 13.13 2.85
CA LEU A 144 -6.86 11.77 3.27
C LEU A 144 -5.99 11.44 4.48
N VAL A 145 -6.62 10.98 5.57
CA VAL A 145 -5.92 10.61 6.81
C VAL A 145 -6.00 9.10 6.97
N ILE A 146 -4.85 8.45 7.08
CA ILE A 146 -4.76 7.01 7.32
C ILE A 146 -4.19 6.80 8.71
N LYS A 147 -4.98 6.16 9.56
CA LYS A 147 -4.59 5.75 10.91
C LYS A 147 -4.43 4.25 10.93
N GLY A 148 -3.40 3.77 11.61
CA GLY A 148 -3.14 2.35 11.69
C GLY A 148 -2.21 1.99 12.83
N GLN A 149 -1.92 0.70 12.91
CA GLN A 149 -0.86 0.16 13.73
C GLN A 149 0.23 -0.33 12.82
N TYR A 150 1.49 -0.06 13.18
CA TYR A 150 2.63 -0.66 12.50
C TYR A 150 2.35 -2.17 12.36
N PRO A 151 2.63 -2.78 11.22
CA PRO A 151 2.36 -4.20 11.00
C PRO A 151 3.46 -5.09 11.56
N HIS A 152 3.15 -6.36 11.84
CA HIS A 152 4.17 -7.37 12.17
C HIS A 152 4.72 -7.98 10.88
N MET A 153 5.61 -7.24 10.21
CA MET A 153 6.26 -7.70 8.97
C MET A 153 7.70 -7.16 8.87
N ARG A 154 8.44 -7.62 7.85
CA ARG A 154 9.86 -7.27 7.68
C ARG A 154 10.08 -5.89 7.07
N HIS A 155 9.23 -5.50 6.13
CA HIS A 155 9.28 -4.21 5.45
C HIS A 155 7.90 -3.83 4.90
N TRP A 156 7.57 -2.54 4.87
CA TRP A 156 6.42 -2.00 4.15
C TRP A 156 6.56 -0.51 3.82
N ASN A 157 5.75 -0.03 2.88
CA ASN A 157 5.70 1.38 2.51
C ASN A 157 4.32 1.80 2.00
N PHE A 158 4.13 3.12 1.92
CA PHE A 158 3.08 3.75 1.12
C PHE A 158 3.71 4.46 -0.06
N VAL A 159 3.11 4.33 -1.25
CA VAL A 159 3.58 4.98 -2.48
C VAL A 159 2.38 5.59 -3.18
N LEU A 160 2.52 6.84 -3.61
CA LEU A 160 1.59 7.51 -4.51
C LEU A 160 2.08 7.38 -5.94
N TYR A 161 1.12 7.31 -6.86
CA TYR A 161 1.36 7.16 -8.28
C TYR A 161 0.61 8.23 -9.06
N THR A 162 1.21 8.71 -10.16
CA THR A 162 0.52 9.58 -11.10
C THR A 162 -0.66 8.83 -11.75
N PRO A 163 -1.79 9.54 -12.03
CA PRO A 163 -2.87 8.96 -12.81
C PRO A 163 -2.42 8.61 -14.23
N ASP A 164 -1.51 9.42 -14.80
CA ASP A 164 -0.99 9.25 -16.15
C ASP A 164 0.28 8.38 -16.13
N GLY A 165 0.11 7.09 -16.39
CA GLY A 165 1.23 6.14 -16.57
C GLY A 165 1.66 5.38 -15.31
N GLY A 166 1.12 5.72 -14.13
CA GLY A 166 1.42 4.99 -12.90
C GLY A 166 2.89 5.12 -12.49
N PHE A 167 3.46 6.31 -12.64
CA PHE A 167 4.81 6.61 -12.17
C PHE A 167 4.77 6.96 -10.68
N PRO A 168 5.68 6.41 -9.84
CA PRO A 168 5.72 6.74 -8.43
C PRO A 168 6.14 8.20 -8.25
N THR A 169 5.37 8.98 -7.49
CA THR A 169 5.63 10.40 -7.20
C THR A 169 6.31 10.57 -5.86
N THR A 170 5.73 9.97 -4.83
CA THR A 170 6.21 10.07 -3.46
C THR A 170 6.01 8.75 -2.72
N ALA A 171 6.88 8.50 -1.75
CA ALA A 171 6.83 7.31 -0.93
C ALA A 171 7.16 7.64 0.53
N LEU A 172 6.66 6.79 1.43
CA LEU A 172 6.98 6.81 2.84
C LEU A 172 7.22 5.37 3.29
N SER A 173 8.47 5.05 3.61
CA SER A 173 8.87 3.74 4.10
C SER A 173 8.63 3.61 5.60
N ASP A 174 8.52 2.37 6.06
CA ASP A 174 8.22 2.03 7.45
C ASP A 174 9.05 2.74 8.51
N SER A 175 10.36 2.87 8.31
CA SER A 175 11.30 3.50 9.23
C SER A 175 11.16 5.03 9.28
N GLU A 176 10.69 5.64 8.18
CA GLU A 176 10.47 7.08 8.05
C GLU A 176 9.18 7.55 8.73
N ILE A 177 8.20 6.66 8.89
CA ILE A 177 6.93 6.99 9.55
C ILE A 177 7.18 7.26 11.03
N TYR A 178 6.81 8.44 11.51
CA TYR A 178 6.78 8.79 12.93
C TYR A 178 5.58 8.13 13.61
N ALA A 179 5.81 7.58 14.80
CA ALA A 179 4.74 7.00 15.60
C ALA A 179 3.87 8.10 16.24
N ASP A 180 2.61 7.78 16.50
CA ASP A 180 1.73 8.65 17.27
C ASP A 180 2.23 8.81 18.72
N ALA A 181 1.81 9.87 19.40
CA ALA A 181 2.20 10.11 20.78
C ALA A 181 1.91 8.89 21.69
N GLY A 182 2.90 8.50 22.49
CA GLY A 182 2.82 7.30 23.34
C GLY A 182 3.00 5.96 22.61
N SER A 183 3.20 5.97 21.30
CA SER A 183 3.53 4.78 20.49
C SER A 183 5.01 4.78 20.08
N SER A 184 5.49 3.62 19.61
CA SER A 184 6.85 3.45 19.08
C SER A 184 6.80 2.86 17.68
N ASN A 185 7.74 3.30 16.83
CA ASN A 185 7.94 2.70 15.51
C ASN A 185 8.90 1.51 15.64
N PRO A 186 8.41 0.26 15.54
CA PRO A 186 9.26 -0.93 15.65
C PRO A 186 10.23 -1.09 14.49
N PHE A 187 10.11 -0.32 13.41
CA PHE A 187 10.99 -0.37 12.25
C PHE A 187 12.31 0.39 12.45
N ARG A 188 12.39 1.26 13.47
CA ARG A 188 13.60 2.01 13.82
C ARG A 188 14.59 1.16 14.60
N ASP A 189 15.87 1.46 14.42
CA ASP A 189 16.95 0.78 15.13
C ASP A 189 16.80 0.90 16.65
N GLY A 190 17.04 -0.20 17.35
CA GLY A 190 16.95 -0.28 18.81
C GLY A 190 15.53 -0.37 19.37
N VAL A 191 14.47 -0.23 18.56
CA VAL A 191 13.09 -0.41 19.02
C VAL A 191 12.70 -1.88 18.93
N ARG A 192 12.06 -2.42 19.98
CA ARG A 192 11.63 -3.82 19.95
C ARG A 192 10.56 -4.03 18.87
N ARG A 193 10.65 -5.14 18.12
CA ARG A 193 9.70 -5.49 17.05
C ARG A 193 8.29 -5.84 17.57
N ASP A 194 8.16 -6.14 18.85
CA ASP A 194 6.95 -6.61 19.53
C ASP A 194 6.30 -5.53 20.42
N VAL A 195 6.69 -4.26 20.31
CA VAL A 195 6.03 -3.16 21.05
C VAL A 195 4.52 -3.16 20.80
N THR A 196 3.75 -3.03 21.89
CA THR A 196 2.29 -3.08 21.83
C THR A 196 1.68 -1.74 21.43
N GLN A 197 2.21 -0.63 21.94
CA GLN A 197 1.81 0.72 21.55
C GLN A 197 2.54 1.11 20.26
N ARG A 198 1.87 0.91 19.13
CA ARG A 198 2.48 1.01 17.79
C ARG A 198 1.58 1.72 16.79
N ASN A 199 0.85 2.74 17.24
CA ASN A 199 -0.04 3.50 16.37
C ASN A 199 0.75 4.50 15.52
N TYR A 200 0.27 4.77 14.31
CA TYR A 200 0.74 5.83 13.44
C TYR A 200 -0.43 6.50 12.73
N THR A 201 -0.21 7.76 12.35
CA THR A 201 -1.09 8.54 11.49
C THR A 201 -0.29 9.12 10.33
N ILE A 202 -0.72 8.85 9.09
CA ILE A 202 -0.20 9.51 7.89
C ILE A 202 -1.29 10.34 7.21
N GLN A 203 -0.86 11.29 6.41
CA GLN A 203 -1.72 12.18 5.66
C GLN A 203 -1.31 12.18 4.19
N ILE A 204 -2.29 12.21 3.31
CA ILE A 204 -2.11 12.48 1.89
C ILE A 204 -2.80 13.81 1.61
N VAL A 205 -2.04 14.76 1.07
CA VAL A 205 -2.51 16.11 0.78
C VAL A 205 -2.39 16.41 -0.69
N ASN A 206 -3.36 17.15 -1.23
CA ASN A 206 -3.30 17.56 -2.63
C ASN A 206 -2.30 18.72 -2.79
N GLY A 207 -1.37 18.61 -3.74
CA GLY A 207 -0.43 19.67 -4.09
C GLY A 207 1.03 19.20 -4.21
N ASP A 208 1.90 20.16 -4.49
CA ASP A 208 3.34 19.96 -4.57
C ASP A 208 3.95 19.72 -3.18
N LYS A 209 5.05 18.97 -3.14
CA LYS A 209 5.86 18.83 -1.93
C LYS A 209 6.57 20.16 -1.64
N PRO A 210 6.34 20.78 -0.47
CA PRO A 210 7.04 22.01 -0.09
C PRO A 210 8.49 21.70 0.34
N ASP A 211 9.34 22.73 0.39
CA ASP A 211 10.75 22.62 0.83
C ASP A 211 10.89 22.00 2.23
N ASN A 212 9.94 22.31 3.11
CA ASN A 212 9.85 21.75 4.46
C ASN A 212 8.57 20.90 4.58
N PRO A 213 8.60 19.63 4.14
CA PRO A 213 7.43 18.76 4.19
C PRO A 213 7.05 18.45 5.64
N ALA A 214 5.74 18.37 5.88
CA ALA A 214 5.25 17.89 7.16
C ALA A 214 5.59 16.41 7.33
N ALA A 215 5.95 16.01 8.56
CA ALA A 215 6.16 14.61 8.89
C ALA A 215 4.92 13.77 8.52
N ASN A 216 5.14 12.50 8.16
CA ASN A 216 4.08 11.56 7.80
C ASN A 216 3.12 12.06 6.70
N THR A 217 3.60 12.89 5.78
CA THR A 217 2.77 13.50 4.74
C THR A 217 3.27 13.14 3.35
N LEU A 218 2.37 12.62 2.53
CA LEU A 218 2.56 12.37 1.10
C LEU A 218 1.84 13.46 0.31
N TYR A 219 2.48 13.97 -0.74
CA TYR A 219 2.00 15.06 -1.60
C TYR A 219 1.69 14.50 -2.99
N THR A 220 0.53 14.82 -3.57
CA THR A 220 0.04 14.16 -4.80
C THR A 220 0.72 14.60 -6.09
N LEU A 221 1.30 15.80 -6.14
CA LEU A 221 1.90 16.39 -7.35
C LEU A 221 3.44 16.40 -7.35
N ALA A 222 4.05 15.76 -6.33
CA ALA A 222 5.50 15.72 -6.13
C ALA A 222 6.26 14.89 -7.17
#